data_AF-A0A2V3JL97-F1
#
_entry.id   AF-A0A2V3JL97-F1
#
_cell.length_a   1.000
_cell.length_b   1.000
_cell.length_c   1.000
_cell.angle_alpha   90.00
_cell.angle_beta   90.00
_cell.angle_gamma   90.00
#
_symmetry.space_group_name_H-M   'P 1'
#
loop_
_entity.id
_entity.type
_entity.pdbx_description
1 polymer ?
#
loop_
_entity_poly.entity_id
_entity_poly.type
_entity_poly.pdbx_seq_one_letter_code
_entity_poly.pdbx_strand_id
1 'polypeptide(L)'
;MNSGKTALVNHLIDRLPDDYKVFYINLRGRFISNYDDFIKVLFDVEREARYERIKKFLKPVAAVLPESYNGIPIPKDTFLKLFKEKEVEDAFVYIETVLRAFYESGRSPVLIIDELQVIGDMKIDGHLIYKLFNFFVRLTKELHLAHVFVISSDSLFIERVYSEAMLKGRCRYLLVDDFDYDTTAAFLKGHDITCEDMQVTWEYCGGKPVCLVELINSRNREEKAKEMFTFGTGELETRLKLVKELGDEIMIGSKRCDVHYEKLVSTLKMFVSREEIGMNEVDEVSKRYLVKENILFVDPLTAMMKPQSQLDLSAIRKVVGIA
;
A
#
# COMPACT_ATOMS: atom_id res chain seq x y z
N MET A 1 -6.75 -1.64 -3.51
CA MET A 1 -6.27 -1.44 -4.91
C MET A 1 -5.11 -2.36 -5.30
N ASN A 2 -5.34 -3.23 -6.29
CA ASN A 2 -4.32 -4.04 -6.96
C ASN A 2 -3.77 -3.32 -8.22
N SER A 3 -3.30 -2.09 -8.06
CA SER A 3 -2.83 -1.22 -9.15
C SER A 3 -1.38 -1.48 -9.60
N GLY A 4 -0.75 -2.57 -9.15
CA GLY A 4 0.63 -2.89 -9.53
C GLY A 4 1.73 -2.15 -8.76
N LYS A 5 1.43 -1.57 -7.58
CA LYS A 5 2.40 -0.86 -6.72
C LYS A 5 3.70 -1.64 -6.50
N THR A 6 3.61 -2.89 -6.03
CA THR A 6 4.78 -3.76 -5.82
C THR A 6 5.54 -4.01 -7.11
N ALA A 7 4.83 -4.20 -8.24
CA ALA A 7 5.47 -4.42 -9.54
C ALA A 7 6.22 -3.16 -10.01
N LEU A 8 5.65 -1.97 -9.84
CA LEU A 8 6.31 -0.69 -10.13
C LEU A 8 7.58 -0.52 -9.31
N VAL A 9 7.53 -0.85 -8.02
CA VAL A 9 8.66 -0.72 -7.10
C VAL A 9 9.77 -1.71 -7.44
N ASN A 10 9.44 -2.97 -7.71
CA ASN A 10 10.42 -3.96 -8.16
C ASN A 10 11.09 -3.53 -9.47
N HIS A 11 10.30 -3.06 -10.43
CA HIS A 11 10.82 -2.55 -11.70
C HIS A 11 11.73 -1.32 -11.52
N LEU A 12 11.46 -0.47 -10.52
CA LEU A 12 12.35 0.62 -10.15
C LEU A 12 13.64 0.10 -9.53
N ILE A 13 13.55 -0.84 -8.58
CA ILE A 13 14.71 -1.47 -7.92
C ILE A 13 15.66 -2.07 -8.96
N ASP A 14 15.12 -2.82 -9.94
CA ASP A 14 15.90 -3.48 -10.99
C ASP A 14 16.62 -2.50 -11.93
N ARG A 15 16.22 -1.23 -11.92
CA ARG A 15 16.80 -0.15 -12.75
C ARG A 15 17.63 0.85 -11.97
N LEU A 16 17.71 0.70 -10.64
CA LEU A 16 18.57 1.57 -9.84
C LEU A 16 20.04 1.29 -10.18
N PRO A 17 20.88 2.34 -10.28
CA PRO A 17 22.30 2.12 -10.49
C PRO A 17 22.96 1.45 -9.29
N ASP A 18 24.11 0.81 -9.52
CA ASP A 18 24.82 -0.03 -8.51
C ASP A 18 25.29 0.75 -7.27
N ASP A 19 25.34 2.08 -7.35
CA ASP A 19 25.64 2.97 -6.22
C ASP A 19 24.44 3.14 -5.29
N TYR A 20 23.28 2.55 -5.57
CA TYR A 20 22.16 2.49 -4.64
C TYR A 20 22.11 1.16 -3.90
N LYS A 21 21.92 1.21 -2.56
CA LYS A 21 21.67 0.02 -1.75
C LYS A 21 20.22 -0.01 -1.28
N VAL A 22 19.45 -0.93 -1.83
CA VAL A 22 18.04 -1.13 -1.46
C VAL A 22 17.91 -2.02 -0.22
N PHE A 23 17.05 -1.58 0.70
CA PHE A 23 16.53 -2.33 1.84
C PHE A 23 15.01 -2.46 1.66
N TYR A 24 14.56 -3.62 1.18
CA TYR A 24 13.15 -3.85 0.83
C TYR A 24 12.44 -4.72 1.87
N ILE A 25 11.62 -4.09 2.71
CA ILE A 25 10.89 -4.75 3.79
C ILE A 25 9.42 -4.87 3.40
N ASN A 26 8.95 -6.10 3.17
CA ASN A 26 7.54 -6.37 2.90
C ASN A 26 6.85 -6.92 4.15
N LEU A 27 5.84 -6.20 4.64
CA LEU A 27 5.06 -6.61 5.82
C LEU A 27 3.96 -7.64 5.46
N ARG A 28 3.67 -7.84 4.18
CA ARG A 28 2.68 -8.84 3.73
C ARG A 28 3.10 -10.24 4.15
N GLY A 29 2.17 -10.98 4.75
CA GLY A 29 2.42 -12.35 5.23
C GLY A 29 3.31 -12.42 6.48
N ARG A 30 3.64 -11.29 7.12
CA ARG A 30 4.29 -11.26 8.42
C ARG A 30 3.24 -11.19 9.51
N PHE A 31 3.32 -12.08 10.50
CA PHE A 31 2.48 -11.99 11.68
C PHE A 31 3.07 -10.97 12.64
N ILE A 32 2.51 -9.76 12.62
CA ILE A 32 2.89 -8.67 13.50
C ILE A 32 1.75 -8.56 14.51
N SER A 33 2.01 -8.83 15.78
CA SER A 33 0.97 -8.82 16.83
C SER A 33 1.14 -7.69 17.85
N ASN A 34 2.34 -7.16 17.95
CA ASN A 34 2.71 -6.09 18.86
C ASN A 34 3.88 -5.27 18.29
N TYR A 35 4.27 -4.26 19.06
CA TYR A 35 5.39 -3.37 18.76
C TYR A 35 6.71 -4.12 18.54
N ASP A 36 7.08 -5.03 19.44
CA ASP A 36 8.34 -5.76 19.36
C ASP A 36 8.40 -6.56 18.05
N ASP A 37 7.28 -7.17 17.64
CA ASP A 37 7.20 -7.93 16.39
C ASP A 37 7.39 -7.04 15.16
N PHE A 38 6.89 -5.80 15.18
CA PHE A 38 7.11 -4.86 14.07
C PHE A 38 8.60 -4.53 13.91
N ILE A 39 9.26 -4.18 15.01
CA ILE A 39 10.69 -3.83 14.97
C ILE A 39 11.53 -5.03 14.53
N LYS A 40 11.16 -6.26 14.94
CA LYS A 40 11.85 -7.48 14.47
C LYS A 40 11.77 -7.64 12.95
N VAL A 41 10.64 -7.29 12.33
CA VAL A 41 10.44 -7.42 10.88
C VAL A 41 11.28 -6.43 10.07
N LEU A 42 11.69 -5.31 10.67
CA LEU A 42 12.61 -4.37 10.02
C LEU A 42 14.02 -4.95 9.85
N PHE A 43 14.36 -5.99 10.63
CA PHE A 43 15.67 -6.60 10.65
C PHE A 43 15.69 -8.00 10.02
N ASP A 44 16.81 -8.33 9.39
CA ASP A 44 17.10 -9.69 8.95
C ASP A 44 18.11 -10.35 9.92
N VAL A 45 17.65 -11.37 10.67
CA VAL A 45 18.39 -11.96 11.80
C VAL A 45 19.14 -13.22 11.35
N GLU A 46 20.47 -13.12 11.29
CA GLU A 46 21.32 -14.22 10.82
C GLU A 46 21.59 -15.29 11.90
N ARG A 47 21.55 -16.59 11.54
CA ARG A 47 21.92 -17.70 12.46
C ARG A 47 23.41 -18.10 12.40
N GLU A 48 24.10 -17.76 13.50
CA GLU A 48 25.28 -18.31 14.22
C GLU A 48 26.64 -18.61 13.55
N ALA A 49 26.78 -19.09 12.31
CA ALA A 49 28.13 -19.52 11.84
C ALA A 49 28.90 -18.52 10.94
N ARG A 50 28.33 -17.35 10.60
CA ARG A 50 29.01 -16.25 9.83
C ARG A 50 29.26 -14.98 10.65
N TYR A 51 29.04 -15.09 11.94
CA TYR A 51 29.04 -14.08 12.99
C TYR A 51 30.36 -13.29 13.16
N GLU A 52 31.50 -13.81 12.71
CA GLU A 52 32.80 -13.09 12.76
C GLU A 52 32.97 -12.01 11.67
N ARG A 53 32.05 -11.88 10.69
CA ARG A 53 32.14 -10.89 9.59
C ARG A 53 31.37 -9.59 9.83
N ILE A 54 30.34 -9.61 10.67
CA ILE A 54 29.81 -8.37 11.26
C ILE A 54 30.79 -7.78 12.31
N LYS A 55 31.83 -8.53 12.67
CA LYS A 55 32.96 -8.05 13.47
C LYS A 55 34.03 -7.30 12.69
N LYS A 56 33.93 -7.24 11.35
CA LYS A 56 34.73 -6.37 10.47
C LYS A 56 33.88 -5.22 9.89
N PHE A 57 32.71 -4.96 10.47
CA PHE A 57 31.56 -4.34 9.80
C PHE A 57 31.54 -2.83 9.74
N LEU A 58 32.56 -2.15 10.25
CA LEU A 58 32.69 -0.71 10.11
C LEU A 58 34.15 -0.29 10.00
N LYS A 59 34.95 -0.93 9.13
CA LYS A 59 36.30 -0.40 8.86
C LYS A 59 36.57 0.03 7.42
N PRO A 60 36.00 -0.57 6.36
CA PRO A 60 35.82 0.19 5.10
C PRO A 60 34.73 -0.31 4.08
N VAL A 61 33.59 -0.91 4.45
CA VAL A 61 32.59 -1.48 3.47
C VAL A 61 33.15 -2.61 2.59
N ALA A 62 33.76 -3.60 3.25
CA ALA A 62 34.39 -4.70 2.53
C ALA A 62 33.38 -5.82 2.20
N ALA A 63 32.79 -5.69 1.02
CA ALA A 63 32.39 -6.75 0.10
C ALA A 63 31.23 -7.69 0.52
N VAL A 64 30.09 -7.49 -0.17
CA VAL A 64 29.05 -8.50 -0.40
C VAL A 64 28.35 -8.97 0.87
N LEU A 65 27.51 -8.08 1.41
CA LEU A 65 26.22 -8.58 1.85
C LEU A 65 25.60 -9.33 0.64
N PRO A 66 25.21 -10.63 0.71
CA PRO A 66 24.47 -11.31 -0.36
C PRO A 66 23.39 -10.41 -0.98
N GLU A 67 23.22 -10.51 -2.29
CA GLU A 67 22.29 -9.68 -3.06
C GLU A 67 20.84 -9.77 -2.56
N SER A 68 20.49 -10.82 -1.81
CA SER A 68 19.15 -11.11 -1.32
C SER A 68 18.94 -10.78 0.16
N TYR A 69 19.07 -9.51 0.58
CA TYR A 69 18.58 -9.08 1.89
C TYR A 69 17.29 -8.28 1.74
N ASN A 70 16.23 -8.76 2.39
CA ASN A 70 14.92 -8.11 2.42
C ASN A 70 14.73 -7.24 3.70
N GLY A 71 15.82 -6.85 4.38
CA GLY A 71 15.75 -6.15 5.66
C GLY A 71 17.08 -5.54 6.10
N ILE A 72 17.08 -4.87 7.25
CA ILE A 72 18.27 -4.20 7.78
C ILE A 72 19.13 -5.26 8.50
N PRO A 73 20.40 -5.45 8.12
CA PRO A 73 21.23 -6.51 8.67
C PRO A 73 21.57 -6.25 10.14
N ILE A 74 21.43 -7.26 10.98
CA ILE A 74 21.74 -7.17 12.42
C ILE A 74 22.40 -8.44 12.97
N PRO A 75 23.50 -8.32 13.76
CA PRO A 75 24.06 -9.46 14.48
C PRO A 75 23.07 -10.08 15.43
N LYS A 76 23.09 -11.41 15.56
CA LYS A 76 22.24 -12.14 16.51
C LYS A 76 22.37 -11.63 17.94
N ASP A 77 23.58 -11.37 18.45
CA ASP A 77 23.72 -10.87 19.83
C ASP A 77 23.25 -9.42 19.98
N THR A 78 23.49 -8.57 18.98
CA THR A 78 22.99 -7.18 18.97
C THR A 78 21.47 -7.14 18.93
N PHE A 79 20.87 -7.97 18.08
CA PHE A 79 19.43 -8.19 18.03
C PHE A 79 18.92 -8.64 19.41
N LEU A 80 19.50 -9.69 20.00
CA LEU A 80 19.07 -10.17 21.31
C LEU A 80 19.20 -9.11 22.42
N LYS A 81 20.17 -8.18 22.35
CA LYS A 81 20.28 -7.06 23.30
C LYS A 81 19.19 -6.02 23.10
N LEU A 82 19.01 -5.54 21.87
CA LEU A 82 17.97 -4.58 21.49
C LEU A 82 16.58 -5.03 21.95
N PHE A 83 16.25 -6.31 21.77
CA PHE A 83 14.95 -6.86 22.16
C PHE A 83 14.87 -7.30 23.63
N LYS A 84 15.98 -7.30 24.38
CA LYS A 84 15.97 -7.46 25.85
C LYS A 84 15.75 -6.13 26.55
N GLU A 85 16.33 -5.06 26.04
CA GLU A 85 16.25 -3.70 26.62
C GLU A 85 14.92 -2.99 26.24
N LYS A 86 14.26 -3.42 25.16
CA LYS A 86 12.92 -2.97 24.70
C LYS A 86 12.81 -1.47 24.36
N GLU A 87 13.92 -0.77 24.12
CA GLU A 87 13.89 0.64 23.76
C GLU A 87 13.80 0.86 22.24
N VAL A 88 12.84 1.69 21.82
CA VAL A 88 12.57 2.05 20.42
C VAL A 88 13.72 2.83 19.83
N GLU A 89 14.26 3.73 20.65
CA GLU A 89 15.36 4.62 20.30
C GLU A 89 16.59 3.82 19.85
N ASP A 90 16.88 2.70 20.49
CA ASP A 90 18.05 1.88 20.15
C ASP A 90 17.93 1.21 18.76
N ALA A 91 16.72 0.79 18.36
CA ALA A 91 16.49 0.24 17.04
C ALA A 91 16.67 1.29 15.95
N PHE A 92 16.14 2.50 16.14
CA PHE A 92 16.29 3.59 15.18
C PHE A 92 17.74 4.09 15.08
N VAL A 93 18.46 4.18 16.20
CA VAL A 93 19.90 4.50 16.21
C VAL A 93 20.70 3.45 15.44
N TYR A 94 20.37 2.17 15.60
CA TYR A 94 21.01 1.10 14.85
C TYR A 94 20.75 1.22 13.35
N ILE A 95 19.49 1.43 12.94
CA ILE A 95 19.12 1.65 11.54
C ILE A 95 19.89 2.85 10.96
N GLU A 96 19.91 3.98 11.67
CA GLU A 96 20.66 5.17 11.26
C GLU A 96 22.15 4.86 11.06
N THR A 97 22.75 4.12 11.98
CA THR A 97 24.17 3.72 11.92
C THR A 97 24.46 2.86 10.69
N VAL A 98 23.59 1.88 10.39
CA VAL A 98 23.74 1.02 9.21
C VAL A 98 23.61 1.86 7.93
N LEU A 99 22.58 2.69 7.82
CA LEU A 99 22.37 3.52 6.62
C LEU A 99 23.52 4.52 6.42
N ARG A 100 24.04 5.11 7.51
CA ARG A 100 25.21 6.01 7.47
C ARG A 100 26.45 5.30 6.95
N ALA A 101 26.70 4.06 7.37
CA ALA A 101 27.83 3.28 6.89
C ALA A 101 27.78 3.02 5.38
N PHE A 102 26.58 2.78 4.83
CA PHE A 102 26.40 2.67 3.38
C PHE A 102 26.61 4.01 2.68
N TYR A 103 26.01 5.08 3.20
CA TYR A 103 26.17 6.43 2.65
C TYR A 103 27.65 6.86 2.59
N GLU A 104 28.39 6.70 3.68
CA GLU A 104 29.82 7.04 3.76
C GLU A 104 30.70 6.20 2.83
N SER A 105 30.21 5.05 2.39
CA SER A 105 30.89 4.18 1.42
C SER A 105 30.62 4.52 -0.05
N GLY A 106 29.89 5.61 -0.30
CA GLY A 106 29.44 5.99 -1.63
C GLY A 106 28.26 5.17 -2.15
N ARG A 107 27.52 4.49 -1.26
CA ARG A 107 26.30 3.75 -1.61
C ARG A 107 25.08 4.43 -1.03
N SER A 108 24.27 5.06 -1.87
CA SER A 108 23.02 5.74 -1.53
C SER A 108 21.96 4.75 -1.04
N PRO A 109 21.60 4.73 0.25
CA PRO A 109 20.60 3.82 0.78
C PRO A 109 19.18 4.17 0.30
N VAL A 110 18.40 3.14 -0.02
CA VAL A 110 16.97 3.24 -0.34
C VAL A 110 16.21 2.30 0.58
N LEU A 111 15.46 2.86 1.54
CA LEU A 111 14.61 2.10 2.44
C LEU A 111 13.19 2.04 1.86
N ILE A 112 12.69 0.83 1.62
CA ILE A 112 11.35 0.60 1.08
C ILE A 112 10.58 -0.25 2.08
N ILE A 113 9.42 0.25 2.51
CA ILE A 113 8.51 -0.48 3.39
C ILE A 113 7.19 -0.68 2.64
N ASP A 114 6.91 -1.92 2.28
CA ASP A 114 5.72 -2.33 1.56
C ASP A 114 4.63 -2.85 2.51
N GLU A 115 3.38 -2.55 2.18
CA GLU A 115 2.17 -2.90 2.93
C GLU A 115 2.19 -2.37 4.38
N LEU A 116 2.59 -1.09 4.57
CA LEU A 116 2.70 -0.49 5.91
C LEU A 116 1.37 -0.49 6.68
N GLN A 117 0.21 -0.49 6.01
CA GLN A 117 -1.09 -0.51 6.70
C GLN A 117 -1.31 -1.74 7.60
N VAL A 118 -0.54 -2.82 7.42
CA VAL A 118 -0.55 -3.99 8.32
C VAL A 118 -0.31 -3.56 9.78
N ILE A 119 0.54 -2.56 10.03
CA ILE A 119 0.73 -2.03 11.39
C ILE A 119 -0.42 -1.13 11.84
N GLY A 120 -1.20 -0.60 10.91
CA GLY A 120 -2.31 0.29 11.18
C GLY A 120 -3.59 -0.41 11.63
N ASP A 121 -3.77 -1.67 11.26
CA ASP A 121 -4.87 -2.56 11.68
C ASP A 121 -4.67 -3.12 13.10
N MET A 122 -3.43 -3.07 13.57
CA MET A 122 -3.07 -3.47 14.91
C MET A 122 -3.41 -2.36 15.89
N LYS A 123 -3.64 -2.69 17.17
CA LYS A 123 -3.71 -1.71 18.27
C LYS A 123 -2.34 -1.05 18.56
N ILE A 124 -1.53 -0.85 17.52
CA ILE A 124 -0.29 -0.10 17.58
C ILE A 124 -0.69 1.37 17.74
N ASP A 125 -0.22 1.96 18.84
CA ASP A 125 -0.52 3.32 19.25
C ASP A 125 -0.12 4.32 18.15
N GLY A 126 -0.92 5.38 17.93
CA GLY A 126 -0.60 6.47 17.00
C GLY A 126 0.75 7.13 17.31
N HIS A 127 1.21 7.00 18.56
CA HIS A 127 2.55 7.39 18.97
C HIS A 127 3.67 6.68 18.19
N LEU A 128 3.51 5.41 17.82
CA LEU A 128 4.52 4.70 17.03
C LEU A 128 4.59 5.20 15.61
N ILE A 129 3.43 5.34 14.95
CA ILE A 129 3.35 5.89 13.58
C ILE A 129 4.04 7.26 13.57
N TYR A 130 3.72 8.11 14.56
CA TYR A 130 4.37 9.40 14.75
C TYR A 130 5.90 9.27 14.89
N LYS A 131 6.41 8.43 15.79
CA LYS A 131 7.85 8.23 15.99
C LYS A 131 8.55 7.72 14.71
N LEU A 132 7.95 6.74 14.05
CA LEU A 132 8.48 6.10 12.84
C LEU A 132 8.60 7.08 11.68
N PHE A 133 7.55 7.87 11.41
CA PHE A 133 7.59 8.84 10.32
C PHE A 133 8.50 10.02 10.63
N ASN A 134 8.61 10.46 11.89
CA ASN A 134 9.61 11.46 12.27
C ASN A 134 11.04 10.93 12.07
N PHE A 135 11.27 9.64 12.35
CA PHE A 135 12.54 9.00 12.05
C PHE A 135 12.84 9.00 10.53
N PHE A 136 11.85 8.70 9.68
CA PHE A 136 12.03 8.81 8.22
C PHE A 136 12.31 10.24 7.75
N VAL A 137 11.64 11.24 8.35
CA VAL A 137 11.92 12.65 8.07
C VAL A 137 13.35 13.00 8.47
N ARG A 138 13.82 12.54 9.63
CA ARG A 138 15.22 12.72 10.06
C ARG A 138 16.21 12.11 9.06
N LEU A 139 16.00 10.86 8.64
CA LEU A 139 16.88 10.19 7.67
C LEU A 139 16.96 10.93 6.32
N THR A 140 15.83 11.47 5.85
CA THR A 140 15.72 12.05 4.50
C THR A 140 16.04 13.54 4.44
N LYS A 141 15.58 14.32 5.42
CA LYS A 141 15.63 15.80 5.40
C LYS A 141 16.65 16.43 6.33
N GLU A 142 16.93 15.81 7.47
CA GLU A 142 17.91 16.34 8.41
C GLU A 142 19.32 15.81 8.09
N LEU A 143 19.41 14.49 7.92
CA LEU A 143 20.70 13.83 7.75
C LEU A 143 21.06 13.56 6.28
N HIS A 144 20.08 13.60 5.38
CA HIS A 144 20.24 13.27 3.95
C HIS A 144 20.93 11.93 3.70
N LEU A 145 20.64 10.94 4.56
CA LEU A 145 21.33 9.63 4.55
C LEU A 145 20.69 8.62 3.62
N ALA A 146 19.40 8.73 3.34
CA ALA A 146 18.66 7.70 2.61
C ALA A 146 17.45 8.28 1.87
N HIS A 147 16.99 7.57 0.84
CA HIS A 147 15.65 7.71 0.30
C HIS A 147 14.70 6.75 1.03
N VAL A 148 13.50 7.19 1.36
CA VAL A 148 12.49 6.35 2.04
C VAL A 148 11.21 6.31 1.20
N PHE A 149 10.78 5.10 0.85
CA PHE A 149 9.49 4.83 0.21
C PHE A 149 8.61 4.03 1.15
N VAL A 150 7.41 4.55 1.40
CA VAL A 150 6.37 3.84 2.14
C VAL A 150 5.23 3.55 1.18
N ILE A 151 4.87 2.27 1.06
CA ILE A 151 3.85 1.81 0.14
C ILE A 151 2.68 1.28 0.96
N SER A 152 1.47 1.66 0.58
CA SER A 152 0.25 1.20 1.22
C SER A 152 -0.87 1.03 0.22
N SER A 153 -1.73 0.05 0.46
CA SER A 153 -2.95 -0.19 -0.31
C SER A 153 -4.21 0.37 0.35
N ASP A 154 -4.10 0.94 1.56
CA ASP A 154 -5.21 1.51 2.33
C ASP A 154 -5.11 3.04 2.39
N SER A 155 -6.09 3.71 1.77
CA SER A 155 -6.16 5.18 1.76
C SER A 155 -6.48 5.80 3.11
N LEU A 156 -7.32 5.15 3.93
CA LEU A 156 -7.66 5.66 5.28
C LEU A 156 -6.44 5.60 6.20
N PHE A 157 -5.62 4.55 6.05
CA PHE A 157 -4.35 4.47 6.74
C PHE A 157 -3.43 5.64 6.37
N ILE A 158 -3.31 5.94 5.07
CA ILE A 158 -2.50 7.07 4.59
C ILE A 158 -3.04 8.42 5.07
N GLU A 159 -4.37 8.63 5.05
CA GLU A 159 -5.02 9.84 5.58
C GLU A 159 -4.69 10.04 7.08
N ARG A 160 -4.79 8.96 7.85
CA ARG A 160 -4.47 8.95 9.29
C ARG A 160 -2.99 9.28 9.52
N VAL A 161 -2.08 8.60 8.83
CA VAL A 161 -0.64 8.84 8.91
C VAL A 161 -0.28 10.27 8.55
N TYR A 162 -0.85 10.81 7.47
CA TYR A 162 -0.58 12.17 7.04
C TYR A 162 -0.92 13.20 8.13
N SER A 163 -2.04 12.97 8.80
CA SER A 163 -2.55 13.80 9.88
C SER A 163 -1.74 13.62 11.17
N GLU A 164 -1.56 12.38 11.64
CA GLU A 164 -0.88 12.05 12.89
C GLU A 164 0.61 12.41 12.87
N ALA A 165 1.32 12.09 11.78
CA ALA A 165 2.75 12.34 11.65
C ALA A 165 3.08 13.75 11.12
N MET A 166 2.07 14.63 10.99
CA MET A 166 2.22 16.02 10.51
C MET A 166 3.06 16.12 9.24
N LEU A 167 2.78 15.26 8.27
CA LEU A 167 3.63 15.08 7.09
C LEU A 167 3.45 16.17 6.02
N LYS A 168 2.60 17.17 6.28
CA LYS A 168 2.37 18.30 5.37
C LYS A 168 3.68 19.03 5.04
N GLY A 169 4.05 19.02 3.77
CA GLY A 169 5.34 19.58 3.29
C GLY A 169 6.58 18.74 3.66
N ARG A 170 6.39 17.58 4.30
CA ARG A 170 7.46 16.68 4.77
C ARG A 170 7.62 15.41 3.94
N CYS A 171 6.63 15.04 3.14
CA CYS A 171 6.72 13.93 2.20
C CYS A 171 6.19 14.31 0.80
N ARG A 172 6.39 13.42 -0.16
CA ARG A 172 5.79 13.46 -1.49
C ARG A 172 4.83 12.28 -1.60
N TYR A 173 3.63 12.53 -2.11
CA TYR A 173 2.65 11.50 -2.39
C TYR A 173 2.68 11.11 -3.86
N LEU A 174 2.64 9.81 -4.11
CA LEU A 174 2.52 9.24 -5.44
C LEU A 174 1.29 8.32 -5.42
N LEU A 175 0.23 8.73 -6.11
CA LEU A 175 -0.90 7.86 -6.37
C LEU A 175 -0.53 6.92 -7.52
N VAL A 176 -0.64 5.62 -7.28
CA VAL A 176 -0.50 4.59 -8.31
C VAL A 176 -1.89 4.01 -8.55
N ASP A 177 -2.48 4.43 -9.65
CA ASP A 177 -3.85 4.11 -10.03
C ASP A 177 -3.90 3.15 -11.23
N ASP A 178 -5.11 2.76 -11.62
CA ASP A 178 -5.35 2.05 -12.86
C ASP A 178 -4.91 2.88 -14.08
N PHE A 179 -4.63 2.21 -15.20
CA PHE A 179 -4.26 2.88 -16.44
C PHE A 179 -5.42 3.72 -16.99
N ASP A 180 -5.09 4.88 -17.56
CA ASP A 180 -6.06 5.62 -18.38
C ASP A 180 -6.38 4.87 -19.67
N TYR A 181 -7.35 5.38 -20.43
CA TYR A 181 -7.79 4.76 -21.67
C TYR A 181 -6.64 4.61 -22.68
N ASP A 182 -5.84 5.67 -22.86
CA ASP A 182 -4.76 5.69 -23.86
C ASP A 182 -3.64 4.71 -23.50
N THR A 183 -3.26 4.65 -22.22
CA THR A 183 -2.27 3.70 -21.69
C THR A 183 -2.78 2.26 -21.79
N THR A 184 -4.05 2.03 -21.45
CA THR A 184 -4.70 0.72 -21.61
C THR A 184 -4.71 0.29 -23.07
N ALA A 185 -5.09 1.20 -23.97
CA ALA A 185 -5.12 0.95 -25.41
C ALA A 185 -3.73 0.63 -25.96
N ALA A 186 -2.70 1.37 -25.54
CA ALA A 186 -1.31 1.13 -25.91
C ALA A 186 -0.82 -0.23 -25.40
N PHE A 187 -1.12 -0.57 -24.14
CA PHE A 187 -0.76 -1.85 -23.53
C PHE A 187 -1.39 -3.03 -24.28
N LEU A 188 -2.70 -2.98 -24.54
CA LEU A 188 -3.42 -4.04 -25.25
C LEU A 188 -2.95 -4.21 -26.70
N LYS A 189 -2.66 -3.11 -27.42
CA LYS A 189 -2.08 -3.17 -28.77
C LYS A 189 -0.73 -3.88 -28.80
N GLY A 190 0.09 -3.70 -27.76
CA GLY A 190 1.37 -4.39 -27.61
C GLY A 190 1.25 -5.91 -27.45
N HIS A 191 0.04 -6.43 -27.20
CA HIS A 191 -0.27 -7.85 -27.03
C HIS A 191 -1.20 -8.40 -28.14
N ASP A 192 -1.22 -7.76 -29.31
CA ASP A 192 -2.00 -8.16 -30.49
C ASP A 192 -3.52 -8.29 -30.23
N ILE A 193 -4.06 -7.40 -29.39
CA ILE A 193 -5.50 -7.32 -29.09
C ILE A 193 -6.20 -6.37 -30.06
N THR A 194 -7.36 -6.79 -30.58
CA THR A 194 -8.14 -6.02 -31.57
C THR A 194 -8.83 -4.82 -30.93
N CYS A 195 -9.25 -3.86 -31.77
CA CYS A 195 -9.99 -2.68 -31.29
C CYS A 195 -11.36 -3.03 -30.69
N GLU A 196 -12.02 -4.09 -31.18
CA GLU A 196 -13.31 -4.55 -30.66
C GLU A 196 -13.15 -5.17 -29.26
N ASP A 197 -12.15 -6.04 -29.08
CA ASP A 197 -11.78 -6.59 -27.77
C ASP A 197 -11.39 -5.49 -26.78
N MET A 198 -10.75 -4.41 -27.27
CA MET A 198 -10.33 -3.27 -26.46
C MET A 198 -11.51 -2.49 -25.89
N GLN A 199 -12.55 -2.25 -26.69
CA GLN A 199 -13.74 -1.54 -26.19
C GLN A 199 -14.45 -2.36 -25.10
N VAL A 200 -14.66 -3.65 -25.37
CA VAL A 200 -15.24 -4.59 -24.39
C VAL A 200 -14.39 -4.65 -23.11
N THR A 201 -13.07 -4.71 -23.26
CA THR A 201 -12.12 -4.69 -22.13
C THR A 201 -12.25 -3.42 -21.31
N TRP A 202 -12.29 -2.26 -21.96
CA TRP A 202 -12.43 -0.99 -21.26
C TRP A 202 -13.76 -0.87 -20.52
N GLU A 203 -14.87 -1.28 -21.14
CA GLU A 203 -16.20 -1.21 -20.54
C GLU A 203 -16.35 -2.09 -19.30
N TYR A 204 -15.79 -3.31 -19.33
CA TYR A 204 -15.95 -4.29 -18.24
C TYR A 204 -14.82 -4.29 -17.21
N CYS A 205 -13.59 -3.97 -17.62
CA CYS A 205 -12.40 -4.10 -16.77
C CYS A 205 -11.65 -2.77 -16.55
N GLY A 206 -11.88 -1.77 -17.40
CA GLY A 206 -11.12 -0.53 -17.39
C GLY A 206 -9.62 -0.74 -17.60
N GLY A 207 -8.80 0.09 -16.96
CA GLY A 207 -7.34 0.02 -17.02
C GLY A 207 -6.68 -0.74 -15.87
N LYS A 208 -7.42 -1.57 -15.13
CA LYS A 208 -6.91 -2.28 -13.97
C LYS A 208 -5.85 -3.31 -14.36
N PRO A 209 -4.57 -3.15 -13.98
CA PRO A 209 -3.48 -3.97 -14.54
C PRO A 209 -3.67 -5.48 -14.36
N VAL A 210 -4.17 -5.91 -13.20
CA VAL A 210 -4.45 -7.33 -12.93
C VAL A 210 -5.52 -7.89 -13.88
N CYS A 211 -6.59 -7.14 -14.12
CA CYS A 211 -7.64 -7.55 -15.06
C CYS A 211 -7.10 -7.62 -16.50
N LEU A 212 -6.28 -6.64 -16.91
CA LEU A 212 -5.65 -6.65 -18.24
C LEU A 212 -4.76 -7.88 -18.45
N VAL A 213 -3.95 -8.24 -17.44
CA VAL A 213 -3.09 -9.44 -17.48
C VAL A 213 -3.94 -10.72 -17.55
N GLU A 214 -5.04 -10.81 -16.81
CA GLU A 214 -5.95 -11.96 -16.89
C GLU A 214 -6.59 -12.09 -18.28
N LEU A 215 -6.98 -10.98 -18.91
CA LEU A 215 -7.54 -10.98 -20.25
C LEU A 215 -6.53 -11.42 -21.31
N ILE A 216 -5.29 -10.92 -21.23
CA ILE A 216 -4.22 -11.32 -22.16
C ILE A 216 -3.97 -12.83 -22.09
N ASN A 217 -4.03 -13.41 -20.90
CA ASN A 217 -3.82 -14.84 -20.69
C ASN A 217 -5.05 -15.71 -20.97
N SER A 218 -6.22 -15.11 -21.25
CA SER A 218 -7.46 -15.84 -21.54
C SER A 218 -7.57 -16.18 -23.03
N ARG A 219 -8.15 -17.36 -23.31
CA ARG A 219 -8.52 -17.77 -24.67
C ARG A 219 -9.75 -17.03 -25.19
N ASN A 220 -10.72 -16.76 -24.30
CA ASN A 220 -11.94 -16.02 -24.60
C ASN A 220 -11.96 -14.76 -23.74
N ARG A 221 -11.62 -13.62 -24.35
CA ARG A 221 -11.44 -12.34 -23.65
C ARG A 221 -12.77 -11.73 -23.26
N GLU A 222 -13.75 -11.75 -24.16
CA GLU A 222 -15.09 -11.22 -23.92
C GLU A 222 -15.79 -11.95 -22.78
N GLU A 223 -15.77 -13.29 -22.81
CA GLU A 223 -16.36 -14.10 -21.74
C GLU A 223 -15.68 -13.84 -20.40
N LYS A 224 -14.34 -13.74 -20.38
CA LYS A 224 -13.58 -13.45 -19.17
C LYS A 224 -13.85 -12.05 -18.61
N ALA A 225 -13.97 -11.05 -19.48
CA ALA A 225 -14.34 -9.69 -19.11
C ALA A 225 -15.73 -9.64 -18.46
N LYS A 226 -16.71 -10.31 -19.07
CA LYS A 226 -18.08 -10.43 -18.54
C LYS A 226 -18.13 -11.20 -17.22
N GLU A 227 -17.33 -12.27 -17.08
CA GLU A 227 -17.19 -13.03 -15.83
C GLU A 227 -16.70 -12.13 -14.69
N MET A 228 -15.60 -11.40 -14.91
CA MET A 228 -15.04 -10.47 -13.93
C MET A 228 -16.04 -9.38 -13.52
N PHE A 229 -16.73 -8.80 -14.50
CA PHE A 229 -17.76 -7.79 -14.23
C PHE A 229 -18.95 -8.35 -13.44
N THR A 230 -19.40 -9.55 -13.79
CA THR A 230 -20.51 -10.24 -13.10
C THR A 230 -20.13 -10.56 -11.66
N PHE A 231 -18.89 -11.02 -11.45
CA PHE A 231 -18.36 -11.29 -10.11
C PHE A 231 -18.33 -10.03 -9.25
N GLY A 232 -17.73 -8.94 -9.74
CA GLY A 232 -17.67 -7.67 -9.00
C GLY A 232 -19.04 -7.06 -8.72
N THR A 233 -19.98 -7.17 -9.67
CA THR A 233 -21.39 -6.77 -9.45
C THR A 233 -22.02 -7.59 -8.33
N GLY A 234 -21.85 -8.92 -8.37
CA GLY A 234 -22.42 -9.84 -7.38
C GLY A 234 -21.84 -9.64 -5.97
N GLU A 235 -20.55 -9.34 -5.85
CA GLU A 235 -19.92 -8.99 -4.57
C GLU A 235 -20.55 -7.73 -3.96
N LEU A 236 -20.71 -6.67 -4.77
CA LEU A 236 -21.35 -5.43 -4.33
C LEU A 236 -22.81 -5.64 -3.91
N GLU A 237 -23.60 -6.36 -4.72
CA GLU A 237 -25.00 -6.69 -4.39
C GLU A 237 -25.10 -7.49 -3.10
N THR A 238 -24.26 -8.51 -2.95
CA THR A 238 -24.23 -9.36 -1.74
C THR A 238 -23.87 -8.52 -0.52
N ARG A 239 -22.88 -7.62 -0.63
CA ARG A 239 -22.46 -6.76 0.47
C ARG A 239 -23.58 -5.82 0.91
N LEU A 240 -24.21 -5.14 -0.04
CA LEU A 240 -25.34 -4.24 0.23
C LEU A 240 -26.54 -5.00 0.82
N LYS A 241 -26.82 -6.21 0.33
CA LYS A 241 -27.87 -7.08 0.87
C LYS A 241 -27.61 -7.48 2.32
N LEU A 242 -26.37 -7.85 2.65
CA LEU A 242 -25.99 -8.20 4.03
C LEU A 242 -26.23 -7.03 4.99
N VAL A 243 -25.80 -5.81 4.63
CA VAL A 243 -26.05 -4.62 5.45
C VAL A 243 -27.55 -4.36 5.59
N LYS A 244 -28.33 -4.55 4.52
CA LYS A 244 -29.79 -4.35 4.54
C LYS A 244 -30.53 -5.35 5.45
N GLU A 245 -30.14 -6.61 5.41
CA GLU A 245 -30.85 -7.71 6.08
C GLU A 245 -30.38 -7.92 7.52
N LEU A 246 -29.08 -7.75 7.78
CA LEU A 246 -28.46 -8.09 9.05
C LEU A 246 -27.90 -6.88 9.80
N GLY A 247 -27.78 -5.73 9.13
CA GLY A 247 -26.99 -4.60 9.64
C GLY A 247 -25.48 -4.86 9.55
N ASP A 248 -24.70 -3.82 9.82
CA ASP A 248 -23.25 -3.93 10.00
C ASP A 248 -22.79 -2.82 10.95
N GLU A 249 -21.61 -2.97 11.54
CA GLU A 249 -21.04 -2.01 12.50
C GLU A 249 -19.57 -1.76 12.19
N ILE A 250 -19.13 -0.51 12.33
CA ILE A 250 -17.71 -0.16 12.27
C ILE A 250 -17.24 0.54 13.54
N MET A 251 -15.97 0.34 13.86
CA MET A 251 -15.29 1.06 14.94
C MET A 251 -14.67 2.33 14.37
N ILE A 252 -15.08 3.49 14.90
CA ILE A 252 -14.44 4.78 14.64
C ILE A 252 -13.82 5.24 15.96
N GLY A 253 -12.50 5.08 16.07
CA GLY A 253 -11.81 5.22 17.35
C GLY A 253 -12.31 4.17 18.35
N SER A 254 -12.80 4.63 19.51
CA SER A 254 -13.39 3.76 20.54
C SER A 254 -14.90 3.60 20.44
N LYS A 255 -15.56 4.24 19.45
CA LYS A 255 -17.01 4.21 19.29
C LYS A 255 -17.44 3.18 18.26
N ARG A 256 -18.48 2.41 18.58
CA ARG A 256 -19.24 1.60 17.62
C ARG A 256 -20.24 2.49 16.90
N CYS A 257 -20.28 2.39 15.59
CA CYS A 257 -21.20 3.14 14.74
C CYS A 257 -21.92 2.17 13.81
N ASP A 258 -23.25 2.23 13.82
CA ASP A 258 -24.10 1.43 12.96
C ASP A 258 -24.00 1.91 11.51
N VAL A 259 -23.88 0.94 10.60
CA VAL A 259 -23.85 1.18 9.17
C VAL A 259 -25.28 1.14 8.64
N HIS A 260 -25.74 2.26 8.10
CA HIS A 260 -27.10 2.37 7.57
C HIS A 260 -27.12 2.13 6.06
N TYR A 261 -27.85 1.10 5.63
CA TYR A 261 -28.01 0.74 4.23
C TYR A 261 -28.44 1.93 3.35
N GLU A 262 -29.40 2.74 3.80
CA GLU A 262 -29.92 3.87 3.02
C GLU A 262 -28.83 4.91 2.75
N LYS A 263 -27.94 5.14 3.71
CA LYS A 263 -26.81 6.08 3.57
C LYS A 263 -25.73 5.55 2.64
N LEU A 264 -25.46 4.25 2.69
CA LEU A 264 -24.55 3.61 1.73
C LEU A 264 -25.08 3.76 0.31
N VAL A 265 -26.36 3.43 0.08
CA VAL A 265 -26.98 3.54 -1.25
C VAL A 265 -27.05 4.99 -1.71
N SER A 266 -27.37 5.95 -0.83
CA SER A 266 -27.36 7.37 -1.21
C SER A 266 -25.98 7.84 -1.65
N THR A 267 -24.93 7.38 -0.95
CA THR A 267 -23.53 7.66 -1.31
C THR A 267 -23.20 7.07 -2.68
N LEU A 268 -23.50 5.78 -2.89
CA LEU A 268 -23.23 5.10 -4.15
C LEU A 268 -23.99 5.71 -5.33
N LYS A 269 -25.22 6.19 -5.11
CA LYS A 269 -26.03 6.88 -6.13
C LYS A 269 -25.38 8.15 -6.66
N MET A 270 -24.53 8.81 -5.89
CA MET A 270 -23.80 9.99 -6.37
C MET A 270 -22.88 9.66 -7.55
N PHE A 271 -22.37 8.42 -7.62
CA PHE A 271 -21.49 7.94 -8.70
C PHE A 271 -22.24 7.49 -9.98
N VAL A 272 -23.57 7.57 -9.98
CA VAL A 272 -24.35 7.30 -11.20
C VAL A 272 -24.09 8.38 -12.24
N SER A 273 -23.99 9.64 -11.82
CA SER A 273 -23.77 10.80 -12.70
C SER A 273 -22.39 11.44 -12.58
N ARG A 274 -21.59 11.05 -11.58
CA ARG A 274 -20.25 11.60 -11.31
C ARG A 274 -19.24 10.47 -11.22
N GLU A 275 -17.98 10.75 -11.53
CA GLU A 275 -16.88 9.80 -11.34
C GLU A 275 -16.18 10.01 -10.00
N GLU A 276 -16.17 11.26 -9.52
CA GLU A 276 -15.59 11.66 -8.24
C GLU A 276 -16.54 12.58 -7.46
N ILE A 277 -16.45 12.53 -6.13
CA ILE A 277 -17.22 13.37 -5.20
C ILE A 277 -16.31 13.89 -4.09
N GLY A 278 -16.63 15.01 -3.46
CA GLY A 278 -15.87 15.51 -2.31
C GLY A 278 -16.05 14.62 -1.09
N MET A 279 -14.98 14.37 -0.35
CA MET A 279 -15.02 13.49 0.85
C MET A 279 -15.97 13.99 1.96
N ASN A 280 -16.30 15.29 1.94
CA ASN A 280 -17.19 15.93 2.92
C ASN A 280 -18.68 15.90 2.48
N GLU A 281 -18.99 15.44 1.27
CA GLU A 281 -20.38 15.24 0.81
C GLU A 281 -21.02 13.99 1.43
N VAL A 282 -20.21 13.12 2.05
CA VAL A 282 -20.58 11.81 2.57
C VAL A 282 -20.39 11.78 4.09
N ASP A 283 -21.26 11.09 4.81
CA ASP A 283 -21.06 10.91 6.25
C ASP A 283 -19.85 10.01 6.56
N GLU A 284 -19.23 10.25 7.71
CA GLU A 284 -17.98 9.58 8.10
C GLU A 284 -18.13 8.04 8.20
N VAL A 285 -19.32 7.54 8.55
CA VAL A 285 -19.56 6.09 8.67
C VAL A 285 -19.60 5.45 7.30
N SER A 286 -20.41 6.00 6.38
CA SER A 286 -20.52 5.50 5.00
C SER A 286 -19.18 5.59 4.27
N LYS A 287 -18.43 6.71 4.44
CA LYS A 287 -17.09 6.88 3.89
C LYS A 287 -16.17 5.75 4.34
N ARG A 288 -16.00 5.57 5.66
CA ARG A 288 -15.07 4.58 6.20
C ARG A 288 -15.48 3.15 5.85
N TYR A 289 -16.78 2.87 5.87
CA TYR A 289 -17.31 1.56 5.49
C TYR A 289 -16.95 1.22 4.04
N LEU A 290 -17.35 2.07 3.08
CA LEU A 290 -17.16 1.79 1.66
C LEU A 290 -15.68 1.71 1.26
N VAL A 291 -14.80 2.48 1.93
CA VAL A 291 -13.36 2.40 1.68
C VAL A 291 -12.75 1.13 2.29
N LYS A 292 -13.14 0.77 3.52
CA LYS A 292 -12.71 -0.49 4.16
C LYS A 292 -13.12 -1.70 3.34
N GLU A 293 -14.30 -1.64 2.73
CA GLU A 293 -14.82 -2.69 1.84
C GLU A 293 -14.22 -2.68 0.44
N ASN A 294 -13.22 -1.83 0.20
CA ASN A 294 -12.55 -1.67 -1.09
C ASN A 294 -13.48 -1.29 -2.25
N ILE A 295 -14.65 -0.68 -1.96
CA ILE A 295 -15.58 -0.19 -2.98
C ILE A 295 -15.15 1.21 -3.45
N LEU A 296 -14.83 2.07 -2.49
CA LEU A 296 -14.37 3.44 -2.74
C LEU A 296 -12.90 3.62 -2.32
N PHE A 297 -12.30 4.67 -2.87
CA PHE A 297 -10.97 5.18 -2.56
C PHE A 297 -11.08 6.65 -2.18
N VAL A 298 -10.36 7.05 -1.13
CA VAL A 298 -10.23 8.47 -0.73
C VAL A 298 -8.84 8.93 -1.14
N ASP A 299 -8.77 10.05 -1.87
CA ASP A 299 -7.51 10.75 -2.11
C ASP A 299 -7.33 11.86 -1.06
N PRO A 300 -6.42 11.68 -0.08
CA PRO A 300 -6.20 12.67 0.97
C PRO A 300 -5.55 13.97 0.46
N LEU A 301 -4.98 14.00 -0.75
CA LEU A 301 -4.40 15.21 -1.34
C LEU A 301 -5.45 16.14 -1.92
N THR A 302 -6.37 15.57 -2.69
CA THR A 302 -7.42 16.32 -3.40
C THR A 302 -8.69 16.44 -2.57
N ALA A 303 -8.79 15.71 -1.45
CA ALA A 303 -10.00 15.59 -0.63
C ALA A 303 -11.21 15.06 -1.42
N MET A 304 -10.94 14.22 -2.43
CA MET A 304 -11.93 13.59 -3.29
C MET A 304 -12.07 12.10 -3.00
N MET A 305 -13.20 11.55 -3.38
CA MET A 305 -13.55 10.15 -3.31
C MET A 305 -13.99 9.65 -4.67
N LYS A 306 -13.59 8.43 -5.01
CA LYS A 306 -13.96 7.75 -6.26
C LYS A 306 -14.05 6.25 -6.07
N PRO A 307 -14.71 5.50 -6.97
CA PRO A 307 -14.64 4.04 -6.96
C PRO A 307 -13.21 3.53 -7.12
N GLN A 308 -12.88 2.36 -6.55
CA GLN A 308 -11.50 1.84 -6.60
C GLN A 308 -10.99 1.51 -8.00
N SER A 309 -11.89 1.27 -8.94
CA SER A 309 -11.59 1.03 -10.35
C SER A 309 -12.78 1.39 -11.23
N GLN A 310 -12.55 1.46 -12.54
CA GLN A 310 -13.63 1.62 -13.52
C GLN A 310 -14.64 0.47 -13.44
N LEU A 311 -14.18 -0.75 -13.13
CA LEU A 311 -15.05 -1.91 -12.93
C LEU A 311 -16.00 -1.65 -11.76
N ASP A 312 -15.49 -1.12 -10.65
CA ASP A 312 -16.30 -0.78 -9.47
C ASP A 312 -17.31 0.34 -9.80
N LEU A 313 -16.91 1.36 -10.58
CA LEU A 313 -17.81 2.40 -11.04
C LEU A 313 -18.96 1.83 -11.90
N SER A 314 -18.64 0.98 -12.86
CA SER A 314 -19.63 0.30 -13.72
C SER A 314 -20.55 -0.62 -12.90
N ALA A 315 -20.01 -1.34 -11.91
CA ALA A 315 -20.77 -2.19 -11.00
C ALA A 315 -21.74 -1.36 -10.16
N ILE A 316 -21.27 -0.24 -9.58
CA ILE A 316 -22.13 0.71 -8.83
C ILE A 316 -23.27 1.20 -9.72
N ARG A 317 -22.96 1.70 -10.93
CA ARG A 317 -23.98 2.20 -11.87
C ARG A 317 -25.03 1.14 -12.20
N LYS A 318 -24.63 -0.12 -12.36
CA LYS A 318 -25.56 -1.22 -12.60
C LYS A 318 -26.42 -1.53 -11.36
N VAL A 319 -25.83 -1.60 -10.17
CA VAL A 319 -26.55 -2.02 -8.95
C VAL A 319 -27.50 -0.94 -8.44
N VAL A 320 -27.06 0.33 -8.41
CA VAL A 320 -27.87 1.43 -7.83
C VAL A 320 -28.54 2.33 -8.87
N GLY A 321 -28.13 2.27 -10.15
CA GLY A 321 -28.71 3.05 -11.23
C GLY A 321 -29.98 2.47 -11.85
N ILE A 322 -30.41 1.27 -11.44
CA ILE A 322 -31.68 0.64 -11.85
C ILE A 322 -32.88 1.11 -10.99
N ALA A 323 -32.72 2.16 -10.16
CA ALA A 323 -33.78 2.69 -9.30
C ALA A 323 -34.53 3.88 -9.91
#